data_AF-A0A4D9DQC0-F1
#
_entry.id   AF-A0A4D9DQC0-F1
#
_cell.length_a   1.000
_cell.length_b   1.000
_cell.length_c   1.000
_cell.angle_alpha   90.00
_cell.angle_beta   90.00
_cell.angle_gamma   90.00
#
_symmetry.space_group_name_H-M   'P 1'
#
loop_
_entity.id
_entity.type
_entity.pdbx_description
1 polymer ?
#
loop_
_entity_poly.entity_id
_entity_poly.type
_entity_poly.pdbx_seq_one_letter_code
_entity_poly.pdbx_strand_id
1 'polypeptide(L)'
;MRIRKVHLLVLILMAGIIVYFGQADLDETSSVLPRMSYPQPFVDKPQRTDVLLMSPWLAPIVWEDTFNRDILNAQYRQKHFIVGVATFAVKKYDFPCTIQDL
;
A
#
# COMPACT_ATOMS: atom_id res chain seq x y z
N MET A 1 26.59 -18.67 39.99
CA MET A 1 26.86 -17.29 39.50
C MET A 1 26.85 -17.13 37.96
N ARG A 2 26.74 -18.22 37.18
CA ARG A 2 26.75 -18.18 35.69
C ARG A 2 25.35 -17.99 35.07
N ILE A 3 24.33 -18.57 35.70
CA ILE A 3 22.92 -18.53 35.24
C ILE A 3 22.31 -17.13 35.30
N ARG A 4 22.58 -16.35 36.37
CA ARG A 4 22.08 -14.97 36.48
C ARG A 4 22.64 -14.05 35.39
N LYS A 5 23.90 -14.27 34.97
CA LYS A 5 24.54 -13.50 33.88
C LYS A 5 23.94 -13.85 32.51
N VAL A 6 23.64 -15.13 32.28
CA VAL A 6 22.97 -15.57 31.04
C VAL A 6 21.55 -15.04 30.95
N HIS A 7 20.78 -15.10 32.05
CA HIS A 7 19.43 -14.55 32.08
C HIS A 7 19.43 -13.02 31.85
N LEU A 8 20.38 -12.30 32.45
CA LEU A 8 20.54 -10.87 32.22
C LEU A 8 20.87 -10.55 30.75
N LEU A 9 21.75 -11.34 30.12
CA LEU A 9 22.11 -11.17 28.72
C LEU A 9 20.90 -11.40 27.79
N VAL A 10 20.11 -12.44 28.06
CA VAL A 10 18.89 -12.73 27.28
C VAL A 10 17.87 -11.60 27.41
N LEU A 11 17.66 -11.06 28.61
CA LEU A 11 16.75 -9.92 28.79
C LEU A 11 17.21 -8.68 28.04
N ILE A 12 18.52 -8.39 28.03
CA ILE A 12 19.09 -7.25 27.29
C ILE A 12 18.89 -7.44 25.78
N LEU A 13 19.12 -8.65 25.26
CA LEU A 13 18.88 -8.95 23.85
C LEU A 13 17.40 -8.84 23.49
N MET A 14 16.49 -9.35 24.32
CA MET A 14 15.05 -9.24 24.09
C MET A 14 14.57 -7.78 24.14
N ALA A 15 15.07 -6.97 25.09
CA ALA A 15 14.78 -5.55 25.15
C ALA A 15 15.32 -4.80 23.92
N GLY A 16 16.56 -5.13 23.49
CA GLY A 16 17.15 -4.56 22.28
C GLY A 16 16.36 -4.91 21.01
N ILE A 17 15.88 -6.16 20.91
CA ILE A 17 15.00 -6.61 19.81
C ILE A 17 13.67 -5.84 19.86
N ILE A 18 13.02 -5.75 21.02
CA ILE A 18 11.74 -5.02 21.18
C ILE A 18 11.90 -3.54 20.80
N VAL A 19 12.99 -2.89 21.22
CA VAL A 19 13.28 -1.49 20.86
C VAL A 19 13.57 -1.34 19.37
N TYR A 20 14.38 -2.24 18.80
CA TYR A 20 14.71 -2.22 17.38
C TYR A 20 13.48 -2.43 16.49
N PHE A 21 12.65 -3.42 16.79
CA PHE A 21 11.41 -3.67 16.06
C PHE A 21 10.36 -2.58 16.32
N GLY A 22 10.25 -2.06 17.54
CA GLY A 22 9.36 -0.94 17.85
C GLY A 22 9.75 0.35 17.12
N GLN A 23 11.03 0.51 16.76
CA GLN A 23 11.51 1.62 15.95
C GLN A 23 11.26 1.41 14.45
N ALA A 24 11.13 0.17 13.99
CA ALA A 24 10.77 -0.16 12.60
C ALA A 24 9.30 0.16 12.26
N ASP A 25 8.43 0.33 13.25
CA ASP A 25 7.04 0.80 13.07
C ASP A 25 6.90 2.33 13.08
N LEU A 26 7.94 3.07 13.48
CA LEU A 26 7.93 4.54 13.58
C LEU A 26 8.72 5.25 12.47
N ASP A 27 9.27 4.52 11.51
CA ASP A 27 9.59 5.07 10.19
C ASP A 27 8.40 4.91 9.24
N GLU A 28 7.18 5.09 9.77
CA GLU A 28 6.12 5.69 8.97
C GLU A 28 6.56 7.14 8.72
N THR A 29 7.50 7.30 7.79
CA THR A 29 7.92 8.58 7.25
C THR A 29 6.62 9.28 6.90
N SER A 30 6.20 10.25 7.72
CA SER A 30 5.00 11.04 7.49
C SER A 30 5.15 11.62 6.10
N SER A 31 4.50 10.97 5.14
CA SER A 31 4.84 11.11 3.74
C SER A 31 4.16 12.39 3.28
N VAL A 32 4.77 13.53 3.59
CA VAL A 32 4.29 14.84 3.17
C VAL A 32 4.25 14.78 1.66
N LEU A 33 3.04 14.70 1.12
CA LEU A 33 2.84 14.70 -0.32
C LEU A 33 3.37 16.03 -0.87
N PRO A 34 4.05 16.02 -2.03
CA PRO A 34 4.44 17.26 -2.67
C PRO A 34 3.19 18.09 -2.95
N ARG A 35 3.33 19.42 -2.93
CA ARG A 35 2.23 20.34 -3.21
C ARG A 35 1.70 20.05 -4.63
N MET A 36 0.48 19.54 -4.72
CA MET A 36 -0.22 19.29 -5.97
C MET A 36 -1.35 20.29 -6.17
N SER A 37 -1.57 20.70 -7.41
CA SER A 37 -2.71 21.51 -7.82
C SER A 37 -3.71 20.60 -8.53
N TYR A 38 -4.88 20.41 -7.96
CA TYR A 38 -5.95 19.60 -8.52
C TYR A 38 -7.31 20.27 -8.28
N PRO A 39 -8.34 19.98 -9.09
CA PRO A 39 -9.68 20.51 -8.88
C PRO A 39 -10.20 20.10 -7.50
N GLN A 40 -10.78 21.05 -6.77
CA GLN A 40 -11.36 20.77 -5.46
C GLN A 40 -12.48 19.73 -5.59
N PRO A 41 -12.49 18.67 -4.77
CA PRO A 41 -13.59 17.71 -4.77
C PRO A 41 -14.87 18.39 -4.33
N PHE A 42 -15.95 18.12 -5.05
CA PHE A 42 -17.26 18.66 -4.72
C PHE A 42 -17.95 17.72 -3.72
N VAL A 43 -18.24 18.21 -2.51
CA VAL A 43 -18.79 17.38 -1.41
C VAL A 43 -20.30 17.17 -1.57
N ASP A 44 -21.01 18.14 -2.15
CA ASP A 44 -22.48 18.14 -2.14
C ASP A 44 -23.10 17.38 -3.32
N LYS A 45 -22.28 16.88 -4.26
CA LYS A 45 -22.70 16.15 -5.47
C LYS A 45 -21.77 14.95 -5.62
N PRO A 46 -22.33 13.75 -5.78
CA PRO A 46 -21.53 12.59 -6.11
C PRO A 46 -20.91 12.75 -7.50
N GLN A 47 -19.69 12.26 -7.68
CA GLN A 47 -18.98 12.32 -8.97
C GLN A 47 -19.70 11.53 -10.06
N ARG A 48 -20.43 10.48 -9.66
CA ARG A 48 -21.26 9.62 -10.52
C ARG A 48 -22.58 9.32 -9.81
N THR A 49 -23.68 9.36 -10.55
CA THR A 49 -25.03 9.01 -10.05
C THR A 49 -25.61 7.78 -10.75
N ASP A 50 -24.99 7.35 -11.83
CA ASP A 50 -25.35 6.21 -12.68
C ASP A 50 -24.88 4.86 -12.12
N VAL A 51 -23.86 4.88 -11.26
CA VAL A 51 -23.24 3.66 -10.70
C VAL A 51 -23.15 3.70 -9.18
N LEU A 52 -23.06 2.51 -8.58
CA LEU A 52 -22.80 2.36 -7.16
C LEU A 52 -21.33 2.70 -6.87
N LEU A 53 -21.09 3.74 -6.06
CA LEU A 53 -19.75 4.19 -5.66
C LEU A 53 -19.21 3.45 -4.42
N MET A 54 -20.10 2.94 -3.57
CA MET A 54 -19.75 2.34 -2.28
C MET A 54 -20.52 1.05 -2.06
N SER A 55 -19.83 -0.01 -1.66
CA SER A 55 -20.46 -1.26 -1.25
C SER A 55 -21.10 -1.17 0.15
N PRO A 56 -22.03 -2.07 0.53
CA PRO A 56 -22.64 -2.09 1.86
C PRO A 56 -21.65 -2.25 3.02
N TRP A 57 -20.46 -2.79 2.77
CA TRP A 57 -19.37 -2.93 3.75
C TRP A 57 -18.34 -1.79 3.68
N LEU A 58 -18.73 -0.63 3.14
CA LEU A 58 -17.93 0.60 3.09
C LEU A 58 -16.62 0.50 2.27
N ALA A 59 -16.51 -0.48 1.37
CA ALA A 59 -15.42 -0.49 0.40
C ALA A 59 -15.79 0.36 -0.82
N PRO A 60 -14.90 1.28 -1.26
CA PRO A 60 -15.11 2.08 -2.47
C PRO A 60 -15.00 1.19 -3.71
N ILE A 61 -15.88 1.40 -4.68
CA ILE A 61 -15.85 0.73 -5.97
C ILE A 61 -15.12 1.64 -6.94
N VAL A 62 -14.05 1.15 -7.56
CA VAL A 62 -13.19 1.93 -8.45
C VAL A 62 -13.83 2.01 -9.84
N TRP A 63 -14.18 3.22 -10.25
CA TRP A 63 -14.66 3.53 -11.59
C TRP A 63 -13.82 4.64 -12.21
N GLU A 64 -14.01 4.87 -13.51
CA GLU A 64 -13.46 6.05 -14.15
C GLU A 64 -14.02 7.32 -13.47
N ASP A 65 -13.16 8.31 -13.25
CA ASP A 65 -13.45 9.57 -12.58
C ASP A 65 -13.71 9.51 -11.06
N THR A 66 -13.73 8.33 -10.42
CA THR A 66 -13.95 8.24 -8.95
C THR A 66 -12.67 8.41 -8.13
N PHE A 67 -11.52 8.50 -8.80
CA PHE A 67 -10.22 8.65 -8.17
C PHE A 67 -9.32 9.57 -8.99
N ASN A 68 -8.45 10.30 -8.30
CA ASN A 68 -7.42 11.10 -8.96
C ASN A 68 -6.12 10.29 -9.01
N ARG A 69 -5.70 9.91 -10.22
CA ARG A 69 -4.49 9.11 -10.47
C ARG A 69 -3.21 9.78 -9.98
N ASP A 70 -3.11 11.11 -10.05
CA ASP A 70 -1.89 11.84 -9.70
C ASP A 70 -1.63 11.77 -8.20
N ILE A 71 -2.69 11.94 -7.40
CA ILE A 71 -2.64 11.84 -5.94
C ILE A 71 -2.25 10.41 -5.54
N LEU A 72 -2.90 9.42 -6.14
CA LEU A 72 -2.67 8.01 -5.84
C LEU A 72 -1.24 7.57 -6.20
N ASN A 73 -0.75 8.00 -7.37
CA ASN A 73 0.61 7.72 -7.83
C ASN A 73 1.65 8.38 -6.92
N ALA A 74 1.43 9.62 -6.48
CA ALA A 74 2.34 10.28 -5.54
C ALA A 74 2.43 9.54 -4.20
N GLN A 75 1.29 9.08 -3.67
CA GLN A 75 1.24 8.28 -2.45
C GLN A 75 1.97 6.94 -2.59
N TYR A 76 1.70 6.17 -3.65
CA TYR A 76 2.32 4.86 -3.84
C TYR A 76 3.81 4.94 -4.20
N ARG A 77 4.24 5.98 -4.91
CA ARG A 77 5.67 6.21 -5.19
C ARG A 77 6.46 6.53 -3.94
N GLN A 78 5.91 7.35 -3.02
CA GLN A 78 6.57 7.64 -1.74
C GLN A 78 6.78 6.37 -0.90
N LYS A 79 5.88 5.40 -1.02
CA LYS A 79 5.96 4.12 -0.31
C LYS A 79 6.81 3.06 -1.03
N HIS A 80 7.47 3.42 -2.14
CA HIS A 80 8.20 2.47 -3.00
C HIS A 80 7.38 1.20 -3.31
N PHE A 81 6.09 1.38 -3.57
CA PHE A 81 5.17 0.26 -3.76
C PHE A 81 5.48 -0.50 -5.06
N ILE A 82 5.63 -1.82 -4.96
CA ILE A 82 5.86 -2.72 -6.09
C ILE A 82 4.62 -3.59 -6.28
N VAL A 83 4.04 -3.54 -7.49
CA VAL A 83 2.89 -4.38 -7.86
C VAL A 83 3.40 -5.64 -8.52
N GLY A 84 3.19 -6.78 -7.87
CA GLY A 84 3.40 -8.10 -8.48
C GLY A 84 2.16 -8.51 -9.28
N VAL A 85 2.34 -8.79 -10.56
CA VAL A 85 1.28 -9.36 -11.42
C VAL A 85 1.59 -10.84 -11.62
N ALA A 86 0.69 -11.71 -11.14
CA ALA A 86 0.82 -13.15 -11.32
C ALA A 86 -0.16 -13.63 -12.40
N THR A 87 0.36 -14.25 -13.45
CA THR A 87 -0.44 -14.85 -14.52
C THR A 87 -0.11 -16.34 -14.64
N PHE A 88 -1.14 -17.15 -14.91
CA PHE A 88 -0.99 -18.60 -15.07
C PHE A 88 -1.34 -18.99 -16.50
N ALA A 89 -0.42 -19.66 -17.19
CA ALA A 89 -0.66 -20.25 -18.50
C ALA A 89 -0.59 -21.78 -18.40
N VAL A 90 -1.73 -22.46 -18.52
CA VAL A 90 -1.84 -23.92 -18.40
C VAL A 90 -2.43 -24.51 -19.69
N LYS A 91 -1.74 -25.49 -20.31
CA LYS A 91 -1.97 -26.08 -21.67
C LYS A 91 -1.61 -25.15 -22.85
N LYS A 92 -1.91 -25.55 -24.10
CA LYS A 92 -1.58 -24.85 -25.38
C LYS A 92 -2.27 -23.48 -25.47
N TYR A 93 -1.78 -22.53 -24.69
CA TYR A 93 -1.80 -21.13 -25.07
C TYR A 93 -0.42 -20.84 -25.65
N ASP A 94 -0.25 -21.13 -26.93
CA ASP A 94 0.87 -20.56 -27.68
C ASP A 94 0.54 -19.08 -27.85
N PHE A 95 1.19 -18.23 -27.07
CA PHE A 95 1.06 -16.77 -27.15
C PHE A 95 2.17 -16.22 -28.04
N PRO A 96 1.96 -16.03 -29.35
CA PRO A 96 2.95 -15.30 -30.13
C PRO A 96 2.87 -13.78 -29.94
N CYS A 97 1.86 -13.23 -29.24
CA CYS A 97 1.65 -11.76 -29.23
C CYS A 97 1.10 -11.12 -27.94
N THR A 98 0.48 -11.85 -27.00
CA THR A 98 -0.34 -11.18 -25.95
C THR A 98 0.44 -10.74 -24.69
N ILE A 99 1.68 -11.18 -24.51
CA ILE A 99 2.50 -10.79 -23.33
C ILE A 99 3.38 -9.56 -23.62
N GLN A 100 3.44 -9.11 -24.88
CA GLN A 100 4.21 -7.91 -25.27
C GLN A 100 3.42 -6.60 -25.12
N ASP A 101 2.10 -6.68 -24.94
CA ASP A 101 1.20 -5.54 -24.77
C ASP A 101 0.81 -5.30 -23.29
N LEU A 102 1.57 -5.86 -22.34
CA LEU A 102 1.31 -5.79 -20.89
C LEU A 102 2.36 -4.97 -20.15
#